data_AF-X1AJP8-F1
#
_entry.id   AF-X1AJP8-F1
#
_cell.length_a   1.000
_cell.length_b   1.000
_cell.length_c   1.000
_cell.angle_alpha   90.00
_cell.angle_beta   90.00
_cell.angle_gamma   90.00
#
_symmetry.space_group_name_H-M   'P 1'
#
loop_
_entity.id
_entity.type
_entity.pdbx_description
1 polymer ?
#
loop_
_entity_poly.entity_id
_entity_poly.type
_entity_poly.pdbx_seq_one_letter_code
_entity_poly.pdbx_strand_id
1 'polypeptide(L)' 'MVERKQDYFRVPITMPSNMVSFLENLGIECKKSGGHKIANTMIVRSAIKLLMDLDLDISGIKSEEELEDRIKEAAKRY' A
#
# COMPACT_ATOMS: atom_id res chain seq x y z
N MET A 1 0.87 18.41 11.02
CA MET A 1 0.87 19.37 9.89
C MET A 1 -0.10 18.82 8.86
N VAL A 2 -1.18 19.53 8.51
CA VAL A 2 -2.15 19.03 7.52
C VAL A 2 -1.57 19.30 6.13
N GLU A 3 -1.17 18.25 5.41
CA GLU A 3 -0.69 18.36 4.02
C GLU A 3 -1.77 19.01 3.16
N ARG A 4 -1.41 20.06 2.39
CA ARG A 4 -2.35 20.69 1.46
C ARG A 4 -2.38 19.87 0.17
N LYS A 5 -3.51 19.89 -0.55
CA LYS A 5 -3.64 19.18 -1.84
C LYS A 5 -2.53 19.52 -2.85
N GLN A 6 -1.99 20.74 -2.79
CA GLN A 6 -0.88 21.20 -3.62
C GLN A 6 0.47 20.54 -3.30
N ASP A 7 0.61 19.92 -2.13
CA ASP A 7 1.85 19.29 -1.67
C ASP A 7 1.93 17.80 -2.10
N TYR A 8 0.90 17.28 -2.79
CA TYR A 8 0.86 15.91 -3.28
C TYR A 8 1.55 15.75 -4.63
N PHE A 9 2.49 14.80 -4.70
CA PHE A 9 3.12 14.38 -5.95
C PHE A 9 2.33 13.25 -6.61
N ARG A 10 2.20 13.30 -7.94
CA ARG A 10 1.66 12.17 -8.73
C ARG A 10 2.76 11.16 -8.97
N VAL A 11 2.53 9.92 -8.54
CA VAL A 11 3.45 8.79 -8.78
C VAL A 11 2.76 7.84 -9.78
N PRO A 12 3.23 7.76 -11.04
CA PRO A 12 2.76 6.74 -11.96
C PRO A 12 3.34 5.37 -11.56
N ILE A 13 2.48 4.36 -11.42
CA ILE A 13 2.88 3.00 -11.04
C ILE A 13 2.39 2.05 -12.14
N THR A 14 3.29 1.22 -12.63
CA THR A 14 2.95 0.12 -13.54
C THR A 14 2.64 -1.11 -12.72
N MET A 15 1.46 -1.70 -12.91
CA MET A 15 1.04 -2.91 -12.23
C MET A 15 0.24 -3.81 -13.18
N PRO A 16 0.29 -5.14 -13.02
CA PRO A 16 -0.52 -6.05 -13.80
C PRO A 16 -2.03 -5.85 -13.53
N SER A 17 -2.87 -6.25 -14.49
CA SER A 17 -4.33 -6.01 -14.46
C SER A 17 -5.04 -6.66 -13.27
N ASN A 18 -4.54 -7.80 -12.78
CA ASN A 18 -5.08 -8.47 -11.60
C ASN A 18 -4.84 -7.64 -10.32
N MET A 19 -3.70 -6.96 -10.19
CA MET A 19 -3.40 -6.08 -9.05
C MET A 19 -4.27 -4.81 -9.06
N VAL A 20 -4.50 -4.21 -10.24
CA VAL A 20 -5.43 -3.08 -10.38
C VAL A 20 -6.83 -3.50 -9.93
N SER A 21 -7.31 -4.64 -10.43
CA SER A 21 -8.62 -5.19 -10.09
C SER A 21 -8.76 -5.46 -8.59
N PHE A 22 -7.70 -5.97 -7.96
CA PHE A 22 -7.67 -6.19 -6.51
C PHE A 22 -7.83 -4.87 -5.73
N LEU A 23 -7.09 -3.82 -6.08
CA LEU A 23 -7.19 -2.51 -5.42
C LEU A 23 -8.60 -1.92 -5.53
N GLU A 24 -9.21 -1.99 -6.71
CA GLU A 24 -10.56 -1.49 -6.94
C GLU A 24 -11.62 -2.27 -6.14
N ASN A 25 -11.50 -3.60 -6.11
CA ASN A 25 -12.42 -4.46 -5.38
C ASN A 25 -12.31 -4.26 -3.87
N LEU A 26 -11.10 -4.11 -3.33
CA LEU A 26 -10.89 -3.87 -1.90
C LEU A 26 -11.66 -2.63 -1.41
N GLY A 27 -11.62 -1.54 -2.18
CA GLY A 27 -12.36 -0.32 -1.86
C GLY A 27 -13.89 -0.49 -1.96
N ILE A 28 -14.37 -1.33 -2.89
CA ILE A 28 -15.79 -1.67 -3.05
C ILE A 28 -16.27 -2.56 -1.90
N GLU A 29 -15.49 -3.55 -1.50
CA GLU A 29 -15.82 -4.47 -0.41
C GLU A 29 -15.96 -3.75 0.92
N CYS A 30 -15.09 -2.78 1.21
CA CYS A 30 -15.24 -1.92 2.40
C CYS A 30 -16.58 -1.16 2.40
N LYS A 31 -17.05 -0.71 1.24
CA LYS A 31 -18.38 -0.09 1.12
C LYS A 31 -19.50 -1.11 1.36
N LYS A 32 -19.38 -2.32 0.80
CA LYS A 32 -20.38 -3.38 0.95
C LYS A 32 -20.53 -3.85 2.40
N SER A 33 -19.46 -3.82 3.19
CA SER A 33 -19.48 -4.17 4.61
C SER A 33 -19.99 -3.05 5.53
N GLY A 34 -20.53 -1.95 4.98
CA GLY A 34 -21.09 -0.82 5.75
C GLY A 34 -20.14 0.35 5.97
N GLY A 35 -18.91 0.26 5.46
CA GLY A 35 -17.96 1.37 5.45
C GLY A 35 -18.15 2.33 4.27
N HIS A 36 -17.17 3.23 4.09
CA HIS A 36 -17.11 4.08 2.90
C HIS A 36 -16.28 3.44 1.79
N LYS A 37 -16.57 3.81 0.54
CA LYS A 37 -15.70 3.42 -0.57
C LYS A 37 -14.32 4.02 -0.33
N ILE A 38 -13.32 3.16 -0.20
CA ILE A 38 -11.92 3.59 -0.06
C ILE A 38 -11.36 3.85 -1.46
N ALA A 39 -10.72 5.00 -1.66
CA ALA A 39 -10.03 5.30 -2.90
C ALA A 39 -8.71 4.53 -2.98
N ASN A 40 -8.29 4.11 -4.19
CA ASN A 40 -7.02 3.40 -4.39
C ASN A 40 -5.83 4.20 -3.81
N THR A 41 -5.87 5.53 -3.91
CA THR A 41 -4.85 6.43 -3.32
C THR A 41 -4.80 6.40 -1.79
N MET A 42 -5.91 6.06 -1.12
CA MET A 42 -5.91 5.85 0.33
C MET A 42 -5.29 4.50 0.67
N ILE A 43 -5.65 3.44 -0.07
CA ILE A 43 -5.08 2.08 0.13
C ILE A 43 -3.56 2.14 -0.02
N VAL A 44 -3.07 2.67 -1.15
CA VAL A 44 -1.63 2.77 -1.42
C VAL A 44 -0.92 3.64 -0.38
N ARG A 45 -1.46 4.81 -0.02
CA ARG A 45 -0.84 5.66 1.02
C ARG A 45 -0.81 5.00 2.38
N SER A 46 -1.87 4.27 2.77
CA SER A 46 -1.89 3.54 4.04
C SER A 46 -0.85 2.41 4.05
N ALA A 47 -0.68 1.70 2.94
CA ALA A 47 0.37 0.69 2.81
C ALA A 47 1.78 1.30 2.92
N ILE A 48 2.04 2.43 2.24
CA ILE A 48 3.33 3.13 2.37
C ILE A 48 3.57 3.61 3.81
N LYS A 49 2.56 4.16 4.49
CA LYS A 49 2.69 4.55 5.90
C LYS A 49 3.03 3.37 6.79
N LEU A 50 2.37 2.23 6.59
CA LEU A 50 2.72 1.00 7.32
C LEU A 50 4.19 0.61 7.07
N LEU A 51 4.67 0.68 5.83
CA LEU A 51 6.08 0.40 5.53
C LEU A 51 7.05 1.40 6.18
N MET A 52 6.64 2.65 6.40
CA MET A 52 7.44 3.65 7.13
C MET A 52 7.50 3.36 8.63
N ASP A 53 6.44 2.77 9.18
CA ASP A 53 6.33 2.44 10.60
C ASP A 53 6.96 1.08 10.95
N LEU A 54 7.04 0.16 9.97
CA LEU A 54 7.68 -1.14 10.12
C LEU A 54 9.21 -1.01 10.22
N ASP A 55 9.82 -1.76 11.15
CA ASP A 55 11.27 -1.98 11.19
C ASP A 55 11.68 -2.99 10.10
N LEU A 56 11.61 -2.53 8.85
CA LEU A 56 11.87 -3.34 7.66
C LEU A 56 13.36 -3.26 7.27
N ASP A 57 14.07 -4.37 7.43
CA ASP A 57 15.44 -4.50 6.90
C ASP A 57 15.42 -4.72 5.38
N ILE A 58 15.84 -3.69 4.64
CA ILE A 58 15.94 -3.71 3.17
C ILE A 58 17.33 -4.12 2.66
N SER A 59 18.25 -4.48 3.55
CA SER A 59 19.64 -4.74 3.19
C SER A 59 19.76 -5.96 2.27
N GLY A 60 20.37 -5.76 1.11
CA GLY A 60 20.74 -6.85 0.20
C GLY A 60 19.59 -7.45 -0.63
N ILE A 61 18.41 -6.84 -0.64
CA ILE A 61 17.27 -7.27 -1.46
C ILE A 61 17.59 -7.11 -2.96
N LYS A 62 17.29 -8.15 -3.76
CA LYS A 62 17.56 -8.19 -5.20
C LYS A 62 16.33 -8.46 -6.07
N SER A 63 15.21 -8.85 -5.48
CA SER A 63 13.97 -9.17 -6.20
C SER A 63 12.74 -8.64 -5.48
N GLU A 64 11.62 -8.57 -6.21
CA GLU A 64 10.32 -8.24 -5.65
C GLU A 64 9.85 -9.31 -4.65
N GLU A 65 10.12 -10.58 -4.93
CA GLU A 65 9.80 -11.71 -4.03
C GLU A 65 10.55 -11.59 -2.70
N GLU A 66 11.84 -11.26 -2.73
CA GLU A 66 12.64 -11.04 -1.50
C GLU A 66 12.09 -9.86 -0.68
N LEU A 67 11.67 -8.78 -1.34
CA LEU A 67 11.05 -7.65 -0.66
C LEU A 67 9.73 -8.05 0.00
N GLU A 68 8.88 -8.80 -0.70
CA GLU A 68 7.61 -9.29 -0.16
C GLU A 68 7.83 -10.14 1.09
N ASP A 69 8.81 -11.04 1.07
CA ASP A 69 9.14 -11.89 2.21
C ASP A 69 9.63 -11.09 3.42
N ARG A 70 10.48 -10.07 3.20
CA ARG A 70 10.93 -9.17 4.28
C ARG A 70 9.78 -8.37 4.87
N ILE A 71 8.85 -7.89 4.04
CA ILE A 71 7.64 -7.19 4.52
C ILE A 71 6.79 -8.12 5.38
N LYS A 72 6.56 -9.38 4.94
CA LYS A 72 5.82 -10.37 5.72
C LYS A 72 6.50 -10.68 7.05
N GLU A 73 7.82 -10.80 7.08
CA GLU A 73 8.59 -11.03 8.30
C GLU A 73 8.48 -9.87 9.28
N ALA A 74 8.62 -8.63 8.80
CA ALA A 74 8.46 -7.43 9.60
C ALA A 74 7.03 -7.32 10.16
N ALA A 75 6.01 -7.57 9.33
CA ALA A 75 4.61 -7.51 9.74
C ALA A 75 4.23 -8.55 10.81
N LYS A 76 4.91 -9.70 10.88
CA LYS A 76 4.69 -10.69 11.96
C LYS A 76 5.21 -10.22 13.33
N ARG A 77 6.12 -9.24 13.33
CA ARG A 77 6.78 -8.71 14.54
C ARG A 77 6.13 -7.40 15.03
N TYR A 78 5.25 -6.81 14.23
CA TYR A 78 4.50 -5.59 14.50
C TYR A 78 3.17 -5.90 15.21
#